data_AF-A0A940ZEQ6-F1
#
_entry.id   AF-A0A940ZEQ6-F1
#
_cell.length_a   1.000
_cell.length_b   1.000
_cell.length_c   1.000
_cell.angle_alpha   90.00
_cell.angle_beta   90.00
_cell.angle_gamma   90.00
#
_symmetry.space_group_name_H-M   'P 1'
#
loop_
_entity.id
_entity.type
_entity.pdbx_description
1 polymer ?
#
loop_
_entity_poly.entity_id
_entity_poly.type
_entity_poly.pdbx_seq_one_letter_code
_entity_poly.pdbx_strand_id
1 'polypeptide(L)' 'MSEPKNDLPETFWKCENCGYTFGANELPEKCPSCRHKCEFRNVTCYAPECGFKGVDPRLK' A
#
# COMPACT_ATOMS: atom_id res chain seq x y z
N MET A 1 -24.90 7.92 10.78
CA MET A 1 -24.35 8.33 9.47
C MET A 1 -23.62 7.12 8.92
N SER A 2 -23.94 6.71 7.69
CA SER A 2 -23.48 5.47 7.10
C SER A 2 -21.97 5.51 6.86
N GLU A 3 -21.19 4.83 7.69
CA GLU A 3 -19.81 4.49 7.36
C GLU A 3 -19.86 3.19 6.54
N PRO A 4 -19.56 3.24 5.24
CA PRO A 4 -19.67 2.08 4.37
C PRO A 4 -18.62 1.04 4.79
N LYS A 5 -19.08 -0.20 4.93
CA LYS A 5 -18.29 -1.43 5.05
C LYS A 5 -16.98 -1.30 4.28
N ASN A 6 -15.88 -1.22 5.01
CA ASN A 6 -14.56 -1.22 4.41
C ASN A 6 -13.87 -2.46 4.93
N ASP A 7 -13.97 -3.52 4.14
CA ASP A 7 -13.14 -4.73 4.19
C ASP A 7 -11.69 -4.33 3.90
N LEU A 8 -11.11 -3.52 4.79
CA LEU A 8 -9.75 -3.05 4.65
C LEU A 8 -8.86 -4.19 5.16
N PRO A 9 -7.99 -4.71 4.31
CA PRO A 9 -7.04 -5.72 4.72
C PRO A 9 -6.17 -5.18 5.86
N GLU A 10 -6.00 -5.99 6.89
CA GLU A 10 -5.26 -5.65 8.12
C GLU A 10 -3.79 -5.28 7.83
N THR A 11 -3.26 -5.68 6.67
CA THR A 11 -1.89 -5.41 6.26
C THR A 11 -1.82 -4.68 4.91
N PHE A 12 -1.02 -3.61 4.89
CA PHE A 12 -0.71 -2.85 3.68
C PHE A 12 0.75 -3.05 3.27
N TRP A 13 0.92 -3.27 1.97
CA TRP A 13 2.20 -3.52 1.32
C TRP A 13 2.49 -2.40 0.34
N LYS A 14 3.68 -1.80 0.45
CA LYS A 14 4.19 -0.82 -0.50
C LYS A 14 5.31 -1.43 -1.32
N CYS A 15 5.16 -1.42 -2.63
CA CYS A 15 6.21 -1.82 -3.55
C CYS A 15 7.37 -0.81 -3.48
N GLU A 16 8.58 -1.29 -3.20
CA GLU A 16 9.77 -0.40 -3.16
C GLU A 16 10.25 0.00 -4.56
N ASN A 17 9.85 -0.74 -5.60
CA ASN A 17 10.24 -0.45 -6.98
C ASN A 17 9.42 0.69 -7.62
N CYS A 18 8.09 0.65 -7.47
CA CYS A 18 7.19 1.63 -8.09
C CYS A 18 6.46 2.52 -7.08
N GLY A 19 6.56 2.24 -5.78
CA GLY A 19 5.85 3.00 -4.73
C GLY A 19 4.36 2.64 -4.60
N TYR A 20 3.86 1.66 -5.34
CA TYR A 20 2.45 1.24 -5.30
C TYR A 20 2.10 0.58 -3.97
N THR A 21 1.09 1.11 -3.28
CA THR A 21 0.59 0.55 -2.03
C THR A 21 -0.72 -0.19 -2.28
N PHE A 22 -0.82 -1.42 -1.78
CA PHE A 22 -2.05 -2.20 -1.79
C PHE A 22 -2.20 -2.94 -0.49
N GLY A 23 -3.43 -3.29 -0.17
CA GLY A 23 -3.73 -4.08 1.00
C GLY A 23 -3.88 -5.56 0.62
N ALA A 24 -3.14 -6.44 1.29
CA ALA A 24 -3.25 -7.89 1.11
C ALA A 24 -2.73 -8.61 2.35
N ASN A 25 -3.26 -9.80 2.61
CA ASN A 25 -2.72 -10.65 3.68
C ASN A 25 -1.37 -11.29 3.26
N GLU A 26 -1.23 -11.61 1.96
CA GLU A 26 -0.07 -12.30 1.39
C GLU A 26 0.61 -11.45 0.30
N LEU A 27 1.95 -11.53 0.20
CA LEU A 27 2.70 -10.83 -0.85
C LEU A 27 2.58 -11.59 -2.18
N PRO A 28 2.21 -10.92 -3.28
CA PRO A 28 2.21 -11.53 -4.60
C PRO A 28 3.65 -11.70 -5.11
N GLU A 29 3.90 -12.74 -5.93
CA GLU A 29 5.20 -12.93 -6.59
C GLU A 29 5.57 -11.75 -7.52
N LYS A 30 4.57 -11.07 -8.07
CA LYS A 30 4.74 -9.93 -8.97
C LYS A 30 3.86 -8.78 -8.53
N CYS A 31 4.40 -7.57 -8.60
CA CYS A 31 3.63 -6.37 -8.28
C CYS A 31 2.48 -6.17 -9.28
N PRO A 32 1.23 -5.92 -8.85
CA PRO A 32 0.12 -5.69 -9.78
C PRO A 32 0.28 -4.40 -10.60
N SER A 33 1.06 -3.44 -10.11
CA SER A 33 1.32 -2.17 -10.80
C SER A 33 2.41 -2.31 -11.87
N CYS A 34 3.62 -2.73 -11.50
CA CYS A 34 4.74 -2.83 -12.42
C CYS A 34 4.97 -4.23 -13.03
N ARG A 35 4.22 -5.26 -12.59
CA ARG A 35 4.26 -6.67 -13.05
C ARG A 35 5.63 -7.36 -12.98
N HIS A 36 6.55 -6.81 -12.19
CA HIS A 36 7.87 -7.39 -11.93
C HIS A 36 7.94 -8.00 -10.53
N LYS A 37 8.92 -8.90 -10.33
CA LYS A 37 9.29 -9.39 -9.01
C LYS A 37 9.94 -8.23 -8.25
N CYS A 38 9.28 -7.77 -7.20
CA CYS A 38 9.73 -6.62 -6.42
C CYS A 38 9.58 -6.93 -4.93
N GLU A 39 10.38 -6.27 -4.11
CA GLU A 39 10.23 -6.32 -2.67
C GLU A 39 9.11 -5.39 -2.23
N PHE A 40 8.29 -5.87 -1.29
CA PHE A 40 7.21 -5.12 -0.69
C PHE A 40 7.52 -4.86 0.76
N ARG A 41 7.49 -3.58 1.13
CA ARG A 41 7.63 -3.15 2.52
C ARG A 41 6.25 -3.11 3.17
N ASN A 42 6.15 -3.70 4.35
CA ASN A 42 4.97 -3.53 5.20
C ASN A 42 4.89 -2.06 5.62
N VAL A 43 3.80 -1.41 5.23
CA VAL A 43 3.50 -0.02 5.59
C VAL A 43 2.20 0.06 6.37
N THR A 44 1.83 -1.03 7.04
CA THR A 44 0.67 -1.07 7.92
C THR A 44 0.83 -0.01 8.99
N CYS A 45 -0.06 0.96 8.90
CA CYS A 45 -0.10 2.12 9.76
C CYS A 45 -0.83 1.72 11.05
N TYR A 46 -0.08 1.26 12.05
CA TYR A 46 -0.61 0.96 13.39
C TYR A 46 -0.85 2.22 14.24
N ALA A 47 -0.40 3.39 13.76
CA ALA A 47 -0.59 4.68 14.41
C ALA A 47 -1.57 5.54 13.60
N PRO A 48 -2.63 6.13 14.20
CA PRO A 48 -3.71 6.87 13.50
C PRO A 48 -3.27 8.14 12.75
N GLU A 49 -1.96 8.38 12.66
CA GLU A 49 -1.31 9.59 12.17
C GLU A 49 -0.36 9.34 11.00
N CYS A 50 -0.21 8.10 10.50
CA CYS A 50 0.48 7.86 9.23
C CYS A 50 -0.41 8.34 8.08
N GLY A 51 -0.39 9.65 7.87
CA GLY A 51 -1.09 10.33 6.82
C GLY A 51 -0.72 9.73 5.47
N PHE A 52 -1.72 9.15 4.82
CA PHE A 52 -1.76 8.80 3.40
C PHE A 52 -1.70 10.07 2.54
N LYS A 53 -0.74 10.97 2.81
CA LYS A 53 -0.52 12.15 1.99
C LYS A 53 0.38 11.71 0.87
N GLY A 54 -0.27 11.54 -0.27
CA GLY A 54 0.24 10.90 -1.47
C GLY A 54 1.63 11.34 -1.90
N VAL A 55 2.18 10.46 -2.74
CA VAL A 55 3.41 10.61 -3.54
C VAL A 55 3.85 12.07 -3.67
N ASP A 56 5.05 12.34 -3.17
CA ASP A 56 5.68 13.65 -3.19
C ASP A 56 5.70 14.21 -4.64
N PRO A 57 5.09 15.38 -4.92
CA PRO A 57 4.99 15.94 -6.27
C PRO A 57 6.34 16.41 -6.85
N ARG A 58 7.46 16.21 -6.15
CA ARG A 58 8.82 16.51 -6.65
C ARG A 58 9.45 15.41 -7.49
N LEU A 59 8.79 14.26 -7.63
CA LEU A 59 9.16 13.19 -8.58
C LEU A 59 8.38 13.35 -9.91
N LYS A 60 8.45 14.54 -10.52
CA LYS A 60 8.01 14.80 -11.91
C LYS A 60 9.19 14.83 -12.85
#